data_AF-A0A355GMM1-F1
#
_entry.id   AF-A0A355GMM1-F1
#
_cell.length_a   1.000
_cell.length_b   1.000
_cell.length_c   1.000
_cell.angle_alpha   90.00
_cell.angle_beta   90.00
_cell.angle_gamma   90.00
#
_symmetry.space_group_name_H-M   'P 1'
#
loop_
_entity.id
_entity.type
_entity.pdbx_description
1 polymer ?
#
loop_
_entity_poly.entity_id
_entity_poly.type
_entity_poly.pdbx_seq_one_letter_code
_entity_poly.pdbx_strand_id
1 'polypeptide(L)'
;MLRSGVPTDIKTSDSYPKCKLELLTGDDTEPVELKEFEEAQCVMRVKAHKVQDGWAKLEFTPEVHYGTQQMRHTPTNIGWQLESRRNTSPLYNQKFEVTLNVGEMAIITATEGVKPDSAGHLFFRGEGSKSDIQKILVVRLSNMSKMDVVRSE
;
A
#
# COMPACT_ATOMS: atom_id res chain seq x y z
N MET A 1 -9.89 10.28 -1.16
CA MET A 1 -9.20 11.50 -0.67
C MET A 1 -8.36 11.09 0.52
N LEU A 2 -7.03 11.27 0.47
CA LEU A 2 -6.13 10.93 1.57
C LEU A 2 -6.23 12.01 2.65
N ARG A 3 -6.38 11.61 3.92
CA ARG A 3 -6.31 12.54 5.05
C ARG A 3 -4.89 12.53 5.62
N SER A 4 -4.39 13.71 6.00
CA SER A 4 -3.05 13.83 6.59
C SER A 4 -2.93 12.98 7.86
N GLY A 5 -1.87 12.18 7.95
CA GLY A 5 -1.55 11.32 9.09
C GLY A 5 -2.39 10.04 9.23
N VAL A 6 -3.50 9.91 8.49
CA VAL A 6 -4.36 8.71 8.56
C VAL A 6 -3.96 7.76 7.42
N PRO A 7 -3.53 6.52 7.72
CA PRO A 7 -3.27 5.53 6.69
C PRO A 7 -4.53 5.24 5.89
N THR A 8 -4.39 5.19 4.57
CA THR A 8 -5.44 4.78 3.64
C THR A 8 -4.99 3.52 2.92
N ASP A 9 -5.85 2.51 2.91
CA ASP A 9 -5.57 1.24 2.25
C ASP A 9 -6.12 1.27 0.82
N ILE A 10 -5.25 1.04 -0.17
CA ILE A 10 -5.59 0.98 -1.59
C ILE A 10 -5.47 -0.47 -2.04
N LYS A 11 -6.57 -1.09 -2.46
CA LYS A 11 -6.54 -2.45 -3.01
C LYS A 11 -5.92 -2.43 -4.40
N THR A 12 -4.87 -3.20 -4.61
CA THR A 12 -4.13 -3.29 -5.89
C THR A 12 -4.36 -4.61 -6.61
N SER A 13 -4.91 -5.62 -5.92
CA SER A 13 -5.30 -6.89 -6.52
C SER A 13 -6.71 -7.32 -6.15
N ASP A 14 -7.24 -8.22 -6.97
CA ASP A 14 -8.32 -9.13 -6.59
C ASP A 14 -7.82 -10.14 -5.53
N SER A 15 -8.69 -11.05 -5.10
CA SER A 15 -8.29 -12.13 -4.18
C SER A 15 -7.58 -13.24 -4.96
N TYR A 16 -6.39 -13.62 -4.51
CA TYR A 16 -5.66 -14.80 -4.95
C TYR A 16 -6.03 -15.98 -4.04
N PRO A 17 -6.61 -17.07 -4.57
CA PRO A 17 -6.89 -18.27 -3.75
C PRO A 17 -5.60 -18.82 -3.11
N LYS A 18 -4.51 -18.79 -3.87
CA LYS A 18 -3.16 -19.11 -3.42
C LYS A 18 -2.14 -18.31 -4.22
N CYS A 19 -1.14 -17.73 -3.54
CA CYS A 19 0.00 -17.08 -4.20
C CYS A 19 1.29 -17.34 -3.44
N LYS A 20 2.43 -17.13 -4.11
CA LYS A 20 3.75 -17.16 -3.49
C LYS A 20 4.40 -15.80 -3.62
N LEU A 21 5.19 -15.42 -2.62
CA LEU A 21 5.91 -14.16 -2.62
C LEU A 21 7.33 -14.37 -2.13
N GLU A 22 8.27 -13.95 -2.96
CA GLU A 22 9.67 -13.73 -2.65
C GLU A 22 9.78 -12.55 -1.66
N LEU A 23 10.06 -12.84 -0.38
CA LEU A 23 10.30 -11.86 0.66
C LEU A 23 11.80 -11.55 0.74
N LEU A 24 12.12 -10.26 0.66
CA LEU A 24 13.48 -9.78 0.90
C LEU A 24 13.73 -9.80 2.41
N THR A 25 14.66 -10.63 2.87
CA THR A 25 15.19 -10.58 4.23
C THR A 25 16.19 -9.43 4.33
N GLY A 26 16.34 -8.82 5.51
CA GLY A 26 17.04 -7.53 5.68
C GLY A 26 18.55 -7.54 5.42
N ASP A 27 19.14 -8.71 5.17
CA ASP A 27 20.55 -8.85 4.83
C ASP A 27 20.67 -9.19 3.34
N ASP A 28 21.37 -8.33 2.57
CA ASP A 28 21.70 -8.51 1.15
C ASP A 28 22.44 -9.83 0.83
N THR A 29 22.78 -10.61 1.86
CA THR A 29 23.51 -11.88 1.81
C THR A 29 22.67 -13.12 2.14
N GLU A 30 21.45 -12.98 2.65
CA GLU A 30 20.56 -14.11 2.99
C GLU A 30 19.53 -14.40 1.88
N PRO A 31 19.09 -15.65 1.72
CA PRO A 31 18.19 -16.02 0.64
C PRO A 31 16.83 -15.35 0.79
N VAL A 32 16.27 -14.97 -0.36
CA VAL A 32 14.86 -14.62 -0.52
C VAL A 32 13.99 -15.73 0.08
N GLU A 33 13.22 -15.41 1.12
CA GLU A 33 12.27 -16.37 1.71
C GLU A 33 11.03 -16.44 0.81
N LEU A 34 10.76 -17.62 0.25
CA LEU A 34 9.52 -17.84 -0.50
C LEU A 34 8.39 -18.17 0.47
N LYS A 35 7.46 -17.24 0.65
CA LYS A 35 6.29 -17.43 1.51
C LYS A 35 5.03 -17.69 0.69
N GLU A 36 4.29 -18.72 1.07
CA GLU A 36 2.99 -19.03 0.48
C GLU A 36 1.87 -18.36 1.28
N PHE A 37 0.86 -17.83 0.57
CA PHE A 37 -0.33 -17.25 1.16
C PHE A 37 -1.58 -17.87 0.53
N GLU A 38 -2.61 -18.03 1.35
CA GLU A 38 -3.94 -18.49 0.93
C GLU A 38 -4.96 -17.37 1.14
N GLU A 39 -5.94 -17.26 0.23
CA GLU A 39 -6.96 -16.20 0.25
C GLU A 39 -6.36 -14.80 0.39
N ALA A 40 -5.34 -14.51 -0.42
CA ALA A 40 -4.49 -13.34 -0.32
C ALA A 40 -5.00 -12.16 -1.16
N GLN A 41 -4.81 -10.95 -0.66
CA GLN A 41 -5.11 -9.70 -1.35
C GLN A 41 -3.97 -8.71 -1.11
N CYS A 42 -3.45 -8.14 -2.19
CA CYS A 42 -2.43 -7.11 -2.14
C CYS A 42 -3.07 -5.74 -1.89
N VAL A 43 -2.52 -5.05 -0.89
CA VAL A 43 -2.99 -3.74 -0.42
C VAL A 43 -1.80 -2.81 -0.31
N MET A 44 -1.91 -1.63 -0.92
CA MET A 44 -0.94 -0.55 -0.75
C MET A 44 -1.44 0.41 0.33
N ARG A 45 -0.82 0.37 1.51
CA ARG A 45 -1.12 1.32 2.58
C ARG A 45 -0.36 2.62 2.35
N VAL A 46 -1.07 3.74 2.32
CA VAL A 46 -0.50 5.07 2.05
C VAL A 46 -0.72 5.98 3.24
N LYS A 47 0.35 6.61 3.74
CA LYS A 47 0.29 7.70 4.72
C LYS A 47 0.76 8.99 4.08
N ALA A 48 -0.05 10.04 4.20
CA ALA A 48 0.29 11.36 3.69
C ALA A 48 0.71 12.28 4.83
N HIS A 49 1.83 12.98 4.66
CA HIS A 49 2.35 13.96 5.60
C HIS A 49 2.52 15.31 4.89
N LYS A 50 1.95 16.37 5.45
CA LYS A 50 2.27 17.73 5.01
C LYS A 50 3.72 18.04 5.40
N VAL A 51 4.54 18.42 4.44
CA VAL A 51 5.93 18.85 4.69
C VAL A 51 5.96 20.35 4.88
N GLN A 52 5.50 21.08 3.87
CA GLN A 52 5.37 22.53 3.84
C GLN A 52 4.24 22.92 2.87
N ASP A 53 3.99 24.21 2.68
CA ASP A 53 2.94 24.65 1.76
C ASP A 53 3.23 24.20 0.32
N GLY A 54 2.26 23.50 -0.26
CA GLY A 54 2.38 22.93 -1.60
C GLY A 54 3.05 21.56 -1.66
N TRP A 55 3.66 21.06 -0.58
CA TRP A 55 4.43 19.82 -0.59
C TRP A 55 3.86 18.76 0.36
N ALA A 56 3.68 17.55 -0.17
CA ALA A 56 3.29 16.39 0.61
C ALA A 56 4.29 15.25 0.40
N LYS A 57 4.64 14.59 1.51
CA LYS A 57 5.36 13.33 1.51
C LYS A 57 4.35 12.20 1.65
N LEU A 58 4.42 11.23 0.74
CA LEU A 58 3.58 10.04 0.74
C LEU A 58 4.45 8.84 1.06
N GLU A 59 4.10 8.11 2.11
CA GLU A 59 4.77 6.88 2.51
C GLU A 59 3.89 5.69 2.12
N PHE A 60 4.45 4.80 1.32
CA PHE A 60 3.77 3.62 0.79
C PHE A 60 4.32 2.37 1.47
N THR A 61 3.44 1.54 2.01
CA THR A 61 3.77 0.24 2.60
C THR A 61 2.95 -0.83 1.89
N PRO A 62 3.59 -1.68 1.07
CA PRO A 62 2.92 -2.84 0.49
C PRO A 62 2.55 -3.83 1.60
N GLU A 63 1.35 -4.37 1.55
CA GLU A 63 0.84 -5.37 2.51
C GLU A 63 0.14 -6.50 1.77
N VAL A 64 0.33 -7.73 2.24
CA VAL A 64 -0.46 -8.90 1.84
C VAL A 64 -1.46 -9.20 2.95
N HIS A 65 -2.74 -9.08 2.66
CA HIS A 65 -3.82 -9.46 3.57
C HIS A 65 -4.28 -10.87 3.20
N TYR A 66 -4.29 -11.82 4.12
CA TYR A 66 -4.48 -13.23 3.79
C TYR A 66 -5.30 -13.99 4.84
N GLY A 67 -5.78 -15.17 4.43
CA GLY A 67 -6.58 -16.06 5.24
C GLY A 67 -8.03 -15.64 5.41
N THR A 68 -8.78 -16.49 6.09
CA THR A 68 -10.21 -16.28 6.34
C THR A 68 -10.42 -15.08 7.27
N GLN A 69 -11.45 -14.31 6.96
CA GLN A 69 -11.88 -13.15 7.74
C GLN A 69 -12.38 -13.61 9.12
N GLN A 70 -11.64 -13.29 10.19
CA GLN A 70 -12.02 -13.67 11.55
C GLN A 70 -12.62 -12.47 12.29
N MET A 71 -13.74 -12.71 12.97
CA MET A 71 -14.35 -11.77 13.90
C MET A 71 -13.50 -11.73 15.18
N ARG A 72 -12.88 -10.59 15.49
CA ARG A 72 -12.07 -10.38 16.69
C ARG A 72 -12.64 -9.21 17.51
N HIS A 73 -12.58 -9.34 18.83
CA HIS A 73 -12.94 -8.25 19.73
C HIS A 73 -11.78 -7.25 19.80
N THR A 74 -12.00 -6.04 19.32
CA THR A 74 -11.06 -4.92 19.43
C THR A 74 -11.56 -3.97 20.53
N PRO A 75 -10.72 -3.56 21.48
CA PRO A 75 -11.10 -2.55 22.46
C PRO A 75 -11.17 -1.17 21.78
N THR A 76 -12.29 -0.48 21.97
CA THR A 76 -12.51 0.90 21.51
C THR A 76 -12.72 1.82 22.72
N ASN A 77 -12.71 3.14 22.51
CA ASN A 77 -12.92 4.13 23.57
C ASN A 77 -14.30 4.04 24.26
N ILE A 78 -15.24 3.24 23.74
CA ILE A 78 -16.62 3.11 24.23
C ILE A 78 -16.99 1.65 24.59
N GLY A 79 -16.06 0.70 24.45
CA GLY A 79 -16.29 -0.73 24.74
C GLY A 79 -15.63 -1.69 23.75
N TRP A 80 -16.03 -2.96 23.77
CA TRP A 80 -15.54 -3.97 22.82
C TRP A 80 -16.34 -3.92 21.52
N GLN A 81 -15.65 -3.78 20.38
CA GLN A 81 -16.27 -3.87 19.05
C GLN A 81 -15.78 -5.14 18.35
N LEU A 82 -16.72 -5.85 17.72
CA LEU A 82 -16.42 -6.99 16.87
C LEU A 82 -15.97 -6.48 15.51
N GLU A 83 -14.66 -6.52 15.28
CA GLU A 83 -14.06 -6.16 14.01
C GLU A 83 -13.64 -7.42 13.26
N SER A 84 -14.02 -7.48 11.99
CA SER A 84 -13.54 -8.53 11.11
C SER A 84 -12.12 -8.15 10.68
N ARG A 85 -11.12 -8.97 11.03
CA ARG A 85 -9.72 -8.74 10.67
C ARG A 85 -9.16 -9.96 9.94
N ARG A 86 -8.41 -9.72 8.86
CA ARG A 86 -7.58 -10.73 8.19
C ARG A 86 -6.16 -10.65 8.72
N ASN A 87 -5.37 -11.69 8.50
CA ASN A 87 -3.94 -11.62 8.78
C ASN A 87 -3.28 -10.68 7.77
N THR A 88 -2.25 -9.96 8.20
CA THR A 88 -1.54 -8.97 7.38
C THR A 88 -0.05 -9.21 7.46
N SER A 89 0.61 -9.31 6.30
CA SER A 89 2.07 -9.38 6.17
C SER A 89 2.56 -8.09 5.49
N PRO A 90 3.02 -7.09 6.26
CA PRO A 90 3.62 -5.89 5.69
C PRO A 90 5.00 -6.19 5.10
N LEU A 91 5.29 -5.63 3.93
CA LEU A 91 6.57 -5.78 3.23
C LEU A 91 7.47 -4.58 3.52
N TYR A 92 7.97 -4.48 4.75
CA TYR A 92 8.70 -3.29 5.23
C TYR A 92 9.96 -2.98 4.41
N ASN A 93 10.67 -3.99 3.92
CA ASN A 93 11.86 -3.83 3.08
C ASN A 93 11.54 -3.29 1.68
N GLN A 94 10.25 -3.20 1.34
CA GLN A 94 9.74 -2.61 0.10
C GLN A 94 8.91 -1.36 0.37
N LYS A 95 8.99 -0.80 1.59
CA LYS A 95 8.45 0.52 1.88
C LYS A 95 9.20 1.55 1.03
N PHE A 96 8.45 2.45 0.39
CA PHE A 96 9.04 3.55 -0.36
C PHE A 96 8.26 4.83 -0.13
N GLU A 97 8.87 5.95 -0.50
CA GLU A 97 8.33 7.27 -0.23
C GLU A 97 8.43 8.13 -1.49
N VAL A 98 7.41 8.95 -1.72
CA VAL A 98 7.38 9.90 -2.83
C VAL A 98 6.98 11.26 -2.29
N THR A 99 7.76 12.28 -2.63
CA THR A 99 7.45 13.67 -2.32
C THR A 99 6.86 14.31 -3.58
N LEU A 100 5.68 14.92 -3.44
CA LEU A 100 4.97 15.58 -4.53
C LEU A 100 4.66 17.03 -4.17
N ASN A 101 4.83 17.92 -5.13
CA ASN A 101 4.30 19.28 -5.14
C ASN A 101 2.88 19.31 -5.72
N VAL A 102 2.11 20.36 -5.41
CA VAL A 102 0.77 20.58 -5.97
C VAL A 102 0.87 20.63 -7.49
N GLY A 103 0.02 19.84 -8.14
CA GLY A 103 0.01 19.66 -9.60
C GLY A 103 0.82 18.46 -10.06
N GLU A 104 1.80 17.98 -9.28
CA GLU A 104 2.61 16.81 -9.62
C GLU A 104 1.86 15.49 -9.45
N MET A 105 2.35 14.48 -10.16
CA MET A 105 1.79 13.15 -10.21
C MET A 105 2.90 12.09 -10.12
N ALA A 106 2.67 11.08 -9.30
CA ALA A 106 3.43 9.85 -9.29
C ALA A 106 2.63 8.72 -9.95
N ILE A 107 3.32 7.90 -10.74
CA ILE A 107 2.79 6.66 -11.29
C ILE A 107 3.63 5.52 -10.73
N ILE A 108 2.98 4.61 -10.00
CA ILE A 108 3.60 3.40 -9.48
C ILE A 108 3.06 2.20 -10.27
N THR A 109 3.99 1.37 -10.77
CA THR A 109 3.70 0.18 -11.56
C THR A 109 4.88 -0.80 -11.48
N ALA A 110 4.71 -2.02 -11.99
CA ALA A 110 5.80 -2.96 -12.23
C ALA A 110 6.42 -2.81 -13.63
N THR A 111 7.69 -3.17 -13.76
CA THR A 111 8.40 -3.30 -15.05
C THR A 111 7.91 -4.52 -15.83
N GLU A 112 8.18 -4.56 -17.13
CA GLU A 112 7.98 -5.76 -17.93
C GLU A 112 8.94 -6.88 -17.50
N GLY A 113 8.53 -8.14 -17.68
CA GLY A 113 9.35 -9.31 -17.31
C GLY A 113 9.59 -9.48 -15.81
N VAL A 114 8.87 -8.76 -14.95
CA VAL A 114 8.95 -8.92 -13.50
C VAL A 114 8.58 -10.36 -13.11
N LYS A 115 9.36 -10.97 -12.21
CA LYS A 115 9.15 -12.36 -11.78
C LYS A 115 7.73 -12.57 -11.22
N PRO A 116 7.05 -13.69 -11.54
CA PRO A 116 5.69 -13.99 -11.05
C PRO A 116 5.54 -13.92 -9.53
N ASP A 117 6.52 -14.45 -8.78
CA ASP A 117 6.47 -14.50 -7.31
C ASP A 117 6.98 -13.21 -6.65
N SER A 118 7.08 -12.10 -7.39
CA SER A 118 7.53 -10.81 -6.84
C SER A 118 6.35 -9.93 -6.39
N ALA A 119 6.61 -9.02 -5.46
CA ALA A 119 5.62 -8.02 -5.06
C ALA A 119 5.17 -7.14 -6.25
N GLY A 120 6.10 -6.80 -7.16
CA GLY A 120 5.75 -6.03 -8.36
C GLY A 120 4.71 -6.76 -9.21
N HIS A 121 4.87 -8.07 -9.41
CA HIS A 121 3.91 -8.88 -10.16
C HIS A 121 2.56 -8.94 -9.45
N LEU A 122 2.52 -9.37 -8.18
CA LEU A 122 1.26 -9.56 -7.46
C LEU A 122 0.46 -8.26 -7.30
N PHE A 123 1.14 -7.11 -7.19
CA PHE A 123 0.47 -5.82 -7.01
C PHE A 123 0.06 -5.18 -8.34
N PHE A 124 0.83 -5.34 -9.42
CA PHE A 124 0.67 -4.53 -10.64
C PHE A 124 0.51 -5.32 -11.94
N ARG A 125 0.54 -6.65 -11.90
CA ARG A 125 0.23 -7.51 -13.04
C ARG A 125 -1.10 -8.25 -12.80
N GLY A 126 -1.73 -8.69 -13.88
CA GLY A 126 -2.84 -9.63 -13.81
C GLY A 126 -2.36 -11.07 -13.88
N GLU A 127 -3.22 -12.00 -13.49
CA GLU A 127 -2.95 -13.44 -13.48
C GLU A 127 -3.93 -14.20 -14.40
N GLY A 128 -3.54 -15.41 -14.81
CA GLY A 128 -4.38 -16.30 -15.59
C GLY A 128 -4.82 -15.69 -16.93
N SER A 129 -6.13 -15.56 -17.12
CA SER A 129 -6.74 -14.95 -18.33
C SER A 129 -6.52 -13.44 -18.45
N LYS A 130 -5.96 -12.80 -17.42
CA LYS A 130 -5.64 -11.37 -17.37
C LYS A 130 -4.11 -11.12 -17.34
N SER A 131 -3.30 -12.09 -17.76
CA SER A 131 -1.84 -12.02 -17.65
C SER A 131 -1.18 -10.90 -18.46
N ASP A 132 -1.87 -10.40 -19.49
CA ASP A 132 -1.49 -9.25 -20.30
C ASP A 132 -1.82 -7.89 -19.65
N ILE A 133 -2.60 -7.89 -18.57
CA ILE A 133 -3.03 -6.66 -17.90
C ILE A 133 -1.91 -6.10 -17.01
N GLN A 134 -1.61 -4.81 -17.22
CA GLN A 134 -0.80 -4.00 -16.32
C GLN A 134 -1.69 -3.02 -15.55
N LYS A 135 -1.57 -3.02 -14.23
CA LYS A 135 -2.25 -2.08 -13.35
C LYS A 135 -1.31 -0.94 -13.01
N ILE A 136 -1.85 0.27 -12.91
CA ILE A 136 -1.10 1.47 -12.53
C ILE A 136 -1.78 2.11 -11.30
N LEU A 137 -0.96 2.50 -10.33
CA LEU A 137 -1.40 3.36 -9.22
C LEU A 137 -0.98 4.79 -9.53
N VAL A 138 -1.95 5.65 -9.76
CA VAL A 138 -1.74 7.08 -10.05
C VAL A 138 -2.07 7.88 -8.81
N VAL A 139 -1.12 8.71 -8.36
CA VAL A 139 -1.32 9.63 -7.23
C VAL A 139 -1.00 11.05 -7.67
N ARG A 140 -1.97 11.95 -7.52
CA ARG A 140 -1.83 13.37 -7.86
C ARG A 140 -2.13 14.23 -6.65
N LEU A 141 -1.28 15.23 -6.39
CA LEU A 141 -1.56 16.24 -5.38
C LEU A 141 -2.36 17.38 -6.02
N SER A 142 -3.67 17.45 -5.75
CA SER A 142 -4.58 18.35 -6.47
C SER A 142 -4.89 19.67 -5.78
N ASN A 143 -4.92 19.72 -4.43
CA ASN A 143 -5.11 20.96 -3.66
C ASN A 143 -4.64 20.78 -2.21
N MET A 144 -3.78 21.67 -1.73
CA MET A 144 -3.39 21.74 -0.32
C MET A 144 -3.74 23.13 0.19
N SER A 145 -4.63 23.22 1.18
CA SER A 145 -5.02 24.51 1.77
C SER A 145 -3.80 25.20 2.38
N LYS A 146 -3.46 26.38 1.85
CA LYS A 146 -2.62 27.37 2.53
C LYS A 146 -3.36 27.80 3.81
N MET A 147 -2.67 27.85 4.94
CA MET A 147 -3.18 28.63 6.06
C MET A 147 -2.96 30.10 5.69
N ASP A 148 -4.03 30.87 5.57
CA ASP A 148 -3.92 32.31 5.47
C ASP A 148 -3.40 32.84 6.81
N VAL A 149 -2.19 33.40 6.80
CA VAL A 149 -1.66 34.15 7.94
C VAL A 149 -2.49 35.42 8.03
N VAL A 150 -3.42 35.47 8.98
CA VAL A 150 -4.12 36.70 9.35
C VAL A 150 -3.06 37.66 9.88
N ARG A 151 -2.71 38.68 9.10
CA ARG A 151 -1.99 39.85 9.60
C ARG A 151 -2.98 40.65 10.45
N SER A 152 -2.75 40.70 11.75
CA SER A 152 -3.36 41.70 12.62
C SER A 152 -2.78 43.06 12.25
N GLU A 153 -3.62 43.95 11.74
CA GLU A 153 -3.36 45.40 11.70
C GLU A 153 -3.40 46.00 13.11
#